data_AF-A0A7C6D7H3-F1
#
_entry.id   AF-A0A7C6D7H3-F1
#
_cell.length_a   1.000
_cell.length_b   1.000
_cell.length_c   1.000
_cell.angle_alpha   90.00
_cell.angle_beta   90.00
_cell.angle_gamma   90.00
#
_symmetry.space_group_name_H-M   'P 1'
#
loop_
_entity.id
_entity.type
_entity.pdbx_description
1 polymer ?
#
loop_
_entity_poly.entity_id
_entity_poly.type
_entity_poly.pdbx_seq_one_letter_code
_entity_poly.pdbx_strand_id
1 'polypeptide(L)'
;MSKQRKRIRTRYPRPISKWPVVLGALVIIACFVVAVSYGYRRGLVLSLRPRLEVEQVLSGVDRNANGTDDSLDIVNGARAQVEARPVYKSAYYEGGYPPESEGVCTDLVWRALMAAGYDLKSEIDKDIAL
;
A
#
# COMPACT_ATOMS: atom_id res chain seq x y z
N MET A 1 18.05 -31.88 -85.44
CA MET A 1 18.24 -32.36 -84.04
C MET A 1 18.46 -31.16 -83.11
N SER A 2 17.41 -30.66 -82.44
CA SER A 2 17.53 -29.53 -81.49
C SER A 2 17.68 -30.03 -80.06
N LYS A 3 18.80 -29.70 -79.40
CA LYS A 3 19.04 -30.03 -77.99
C LYS A 3 18.29 -29.04 -77.08
N GLN A 4 17.17 -29.48 -76.51
CA GLN A 4 16.47 -28.78 -75.44
C GLN A 4 17.30 -28.81 -74.15
N ARG A 5 17.84 -27.66 -73.73
CA ARG A 5 18.49 -27.50 -72.42
C ARG A 5 17.42 -27.28 -71.35
N LYS A 6 17.21 -28.26 -70.46
CA LYS A 6 16.34 -28.12 -69.28
C LYS A 6 16.93 -27.05 -68.34
N ARG A 7 16.22 -25.94 -68.13
CA ARG A 7 16.53 -24.95 -67.09
C ARG A 7 16.24 -25.54 -65.71
N ILE A 8 17.28 -25.70 -64.89
CA ILE A 8 17.14 -26.05 -63.47
C ILE A 8 16.67 -24.78 -62.75
N ARG A 9 15.44 -24.77 -62.24
CA ARG A 9 14.94 -23.72 -61.34
C ARG A 9 15.57 -23.91 -59.96
N THR A 10 16.56 -23.11 -59.61
CA THR A 10 17.02 -23.00 -58.22
C THR A 10 15.97 -22.26 -57.40
N ARG A 11 15.42 -22.93 -56.38
CA ARG A 11 14.42 -22.36 -55.47
C ARG A 11 15.18 -21.56 -54.41
N TYR A 12 15.31 -20.24 -54.60
CA TYR A 12 15.88 -19.38 -53.56
C TYR A 12 14.97 -19.40 -52.32
N PRO A 13 15.48 -19.69 -51.11
CA PRO A 13 14.68 -19.66 -49.89
C PRO A 13 14.20 -18.23 -49.62
N ARG A 14 12.90 -18.06 -49.32
CA ARG A 14 12.33 -16.74 -49.00
C ARG A 14 12.88 -16.28 -47.64
N PRO A 15 13.33 -15.03 -47.50
CA PRO A 15 13.83 -14.53 -46.22
C PRO A 15 12.71 -14.55 -45.18
N ILE A 16 12.97 -15.19 -44.05
CA ILE A 16 12.02 -15.31 -42.95
C ILE A 16 11.78 -13.92 -42.35
N SER A 17 10.51 -13.51 -42.23
CA SER A 17 10.13 -12.22 -41.66
C SER A 17 10.52 -12.16 -40.18
N LYS A 18 11.26 -11.12 -39.76
CA LYS A 18 11.68 -10.91 -38.36
C LYS A 18 10.58 -10.32 -37.46
N TRP A 19 9.48 -9.85 -38.05
CA TRP A 19 8.33 -9.23 -37.38
C TRP A 19 7.72 -10.01 -36.19
N PRO A 20 7.51 -11.34 -36.24
CA PRO A 20 6.98 -12.08 -35.08
C PRO A 20 7.95 -12.07 -33.88
N VAL A 21 9.27 -12.04 -34.12
CA VAL A 21 10.28 -11.94 -33.05
C VAL A 21 10.24 -10.56 -32.41
N VAL A 22 10.09 -9.50 -33.21
CA VAL A 22 9.96 -8.12 -32.73
C VAL A 22 8.68 -7.95 -31.90
N LEU A 23 7.56 -8.48 -32.37
CA LEU A 23 6.29 -8.45 -31.63
C LEU A 23 6.39 -9.22 -30.31
N GLY A 24 6.99 -10.41 -30.30
CA GLY A 24 7.22 -11.17 -29.07
C GLY A 24 8.07 -10.39 -28.07
N ALA A 25 9.14 -9.73 -28.52
CA ALA A 25 9.98 -8.90 -27.67
C ALA A 25 9.22 -7.70 -27.06
N LEU A 26 8.38 -7.02 -27.86
CA LEU A 26 7.57 -5.90 -27.36
C LEU A 26 6.56 -6.33 -26.29
N VAL A 27 5.92 -7.48 -26.46
CA VAL A 27 4.98 -8.02 -25.45
C VAL A 27 5.70 -8.34 -24.14
N ILE A 28 6.90 -8.94 -24.21
CA ILE A 28 7.70 -9.23 -23.00
C ILE A 28 8.08 -7.94 -22.29
N ILE A 29 8.52 -6.91 -23.02
CA ILE A 29 8.86 -5.61 -22.45
C ILE A 29 7.64 -4.98 -21.79
N ALA A 30 6.47 -5.01 -22.45
CA ALA A 30 5.23 -4.49 -21.88
C ALA A 30 4.84 -5.23 -20.58
N CYS A 31 4.90 -6.56 -20.57
CA CYS A 31 4.65 -7.37 -19.38
C CYS A 31 5.63 -7.03 -18.23
N PHE A 32 6.91 -6.85 -18.55
CA PHE A 32 7.93 -6.47 -17.56
C PHE A 32 7.64 -5.08 -16.98
N VAL A 33 7.31 -4.09 -17.81
CA VAL A 33 6.93 -2.74 -17.36
C VAL A 33 5.69 -2.78 -16.46
N VAL A 34 4.69 -3.57 -16.81
CA VAL A 34 3.47 -3.74 -15.98
C VAL A 34 3.82 -4.40 -14.64
N ALA A 35 4.63 -5.46 -14.64
CA ALA A 35 5.04 -6.15 -13.42
C ALA A 35 5.85 -5.23 -12.49
N VAL A 36 6.81 -4.47 -13.03
CA VAL A 36 7.59 -3.47 -12.28
C VAL A 36 6.69 -2.37 -11.73
N SER A 37 5.76 -1.86 -12.54
CA SER A 37 4.80 -0.83 -12.12
C SER A 37 3.88 -1.33 -11.00
N TYR A 38 3.41 -2.58 -11.11
CA TYR A 38 2.59 -3.22 -10.09
C TYR A 38 3.38 -3.42 -8.79
N GLY A 39 4.62 -3.92 -8.87
CA GLY A 39 5.51 -4.07 -7.72
C GLY A 39 5.84 -2.74 -7.03
N TYR A 40 6.04 -1.67 -7.81
CA TYR A 40 6.27 -0.33 -7.27
C TYR A 40 5.04 0.20 -6.52
N ARG A 41 3.83 0.09 -7.11
CA ARG A 41 2.57 0.49 -6.44
C ARG A 41 2.28 -0.30 -5.18
N ARG A 42 2.68 -1.58 -5.13
CA ARG A 42 2.57 -2.44 -3.94
C ARG A 42 3.63 -2.15 -2.87
N GLY A 43 4.57 -1.24 -3.12
CA GLY A 43 5.62 -0.90 -2.17
C GLY A 43 6.71 -1.96 -2.04
N LEU A 44 6.89 -2.84 -3.03
CA LEU A 44 7.94 -3.89 -2.98
C LEU A 44 9.32 -3.27 -2.79
N VAL A 45 9.58 -2.11 -3.41
CA VAL A 45 10.85 -1.37 -3.25
C VAL A 45 11.04 -0.84 -1.83
N LEU A 46 9.96 -0.45 -1.14
CA LEU A 46 10.01 -0.03 0.27
C LEU A 46 10.35 -1.21 1.19
N SER A 47 9.90 -2.43 0.86
CA SER A 47 10.20 -3.63 1.64
C SER A 47 11.67 -4.05 1.63
N LEU A 48 12.48 -3.52 0.69
CA LEU A 48 13.93 -3.77 0.60
C LEU A 48 14.76 -2.79 1.44
N ARG A 49 14.15 -1.76 2.03
CA ARG A 49 14.87 -0.82 2.90
C ARG A 49 15.27 -1.52 4.20
N PRO A 50 16.44 -1.19 4.78
CA PRO A 50 16.81 -1.71 6.09
C PRO A 50 15.74 -1.33 7.11
N ARG A 51 15.53 -2.20 8.10
CA ARG A 51 14.61 -1.88 9.21
C ARG A 51 15.13 -0.64 9.93
N LEU A 52 14.25 0.33 10.11
CA LEU A 52 14.55 1.48 10.96
C LEU A 52 14.52 1.00 12.41
N GLU A 53 15.68 0.98 13.05
CA GLU A 53 15.77 0.79 14.49
C GLU A 53 15.53 2.14 15.16
N VAL A 54 14.46 2.21 15.94
CA VAL A 54 14.11 3.38 16.74
C VAL A 54 14.12 2.93 18.19
N GLU A 55 14.79 3.71 19.05
CA GLU A 55 14.75 3.48 20.48
C GLU A 55 13.30 3.53 20.98
N GLN A 56 12.89 2.53 21.76
CA GLN A 56 11.59 2.53 22.40
C GLN A 56 11.67 3.35 23.69
N VAL A 57 11.12 4.55 23.64
CA VAL A 57 10.93 5.40 24.81
C VAL A 57 9.54 5.12 25.37
N LEU A 58 9.50 4.59 26.60
CA LEU A 58 8.27 4.28 27.32
C LEU A 58 7.89 5.45 28.24
N SER A 59 6.60 5.63 28.49
CA SER A 59 6.08 6.70 29.35
C SER A 59 6.26 6.36 30.84
N GLY A 60 6.30 5.08 31.18
CA GLY A 60 6.21 4.59 32.57
C GLY A 60 4.79 4.64 33.13
N VAL A 61 3.77 4.89 32.30
CA VAL A 61 2.37 5.02 32.68
C VAL A 61 1.56 3.90 32.03
N ASP A 62 0.67 3.30 32.81
CA ASP A 62 -0.33 2.33 32.37
C ASP A 62 -1.68 2.78 32.97
N ARG A 63 -2.39 3.65 32.24
CA ARG A 63 -3.62 4.31 32.74
C ARG A 63 -4.79 3.34 32.83
N ASN A 64 -4.89 2.43 31.87
CA ASN A 64 -5.99 1.47 31.78
C ASN A 64 -5.71 0.18 32.59
N ALA A 65 -4.53 0.08 33.22
CA ALA A 65 -4.07 -1.04 34.04
C ALA A 65 -4.09 -2.38 33.29
N ASN A 66 -3.81 -2.37 31.99
CA ASN A 66 -3.83 -3.57 31.15
C ASN A 66 -2.47 -4.30 31.09
N GLY A 67 -1.44 -3.78 31.77
CA GLY A 67 -0.09 -4.34 31.80
C GLY A 67 0.80 -3.90 30.63
N THR A 68 0.34 -2.96 29.80
CA THR A 68 1.06 -2.38 28.66
C THR A 68 1.27 -0.89 28.91
N ASP A 69 2.45 -0.37 28.56
CA ASP A 69 2.71 1.07 28.65
C ASP A 69 1.78 1.84 27.70
N ASP A 70 1.23 2.96 28.15
CA ASP A 70 0.34 3.81 27.37
C ASP A 70 0.96 4.20 26.00
N SER A 71 2.28 4.39 25.93
CA SER A 71 2.99 4.72 24.69
C SER A 71 2.85 3.61 23.66
N LEU A 72 2.88 2.35 24.12
CA LEU A 72 2.70 1.18 23.27
C LEU A 72 1.23 0.99 22.90
N ASP A 73 0.31 1.23 23.84
CA ASP A 73 -1.12 1.17 23.58
C ASP A 73 -1.57 2.19 22.52
N ILE A 74 -1.06 3.43 22.58
CA ILE A 74 -1.32 4.46 21.56
C ILE A 74 -0.83 3.97 20.19
N VAL A 75 0.39 3.43 20.11
CA VAL A 75 0.95 2.90 18.87
C VAL A 75 0.12 1.73 18.35
N ASN A 76 -0.33 0.84 19.23
CA ASN A 76 -1.14 -0.33 18.88
C ASN A 76 -2.53 0.10 18.39
N GLY A 77 -3.19 1.05 19.05
CA GLY A 77 -4.45 1.64 18.62
C GLY A 77 -4.35 2.32 17.26
N ALA A 78 -3.28 3.10 17.04
CA ALA A 78 -3.01 3.71 15.74
C ALA A 78 -2.82 2.66 14.63
N ARG A 79 -2.09 1.58 14.90
CA ARG A 79 -1.91 0.47 13.94
C ARG A 79 -3.22 -0.25 13.66
N ALA A 80 -4.03 -0.51 14.68
CA ALA A 80 -5.35 -1.13 14.52
C ALA A 80 -6.26 -0.27 13.61
N GLN A 81 -6.24 1.05 13.80
CA GLN A 81 -6.97 1.99 12.96
C GLN A 81 -6.52 1.96 11.50
N VAL A 82 -5.21 1.89 11.25
CA VAL A 82 -4.65 1.80 9.89
C VAL A 82 -5.01 0.46 9.23
N GLU A 83 -4.95 -0.63 9.99
CA GLU A 83 -5.29 -1.97 9.50
C GLU A 83 -6.78 -2.10 9.16
N ALA A 84 -7.64 -1.44 9.93
CA ALA A 84 -9.09 -1.40 9.66
C ALA A 84 -9.45 -0.70 8.34
N ARG A 85 -8.56 0.16 7.80
CA ARG A 85 -8.73 0.89 6.54
C ARG A 85 -10.10 1.57 6.41
N PRO A 86 -10.50 2.41 7.38
CA PRO A 86 -11.75 3.15 7.31
C PRO A 86 -11.79 4.01 6.04
N VAL A 87 -13.00 4.25 5.54
CA VAL A 87 -13.21 5.18 4.44
C VAL A 87 -12.91 6.59 4.94
N TYR A 88 -12.02 7.29 4.23
CA TYR A 88 -11.76 8.69 4.53
C TYR A 88 -13.00 9.53 4.20
N LYS A 89 -13.65 10.08 5.23
CA LYS A 89 -14.88 10.85 5.06
C LYS A 89 -14.88 12.06 5.99
N SER A 90 -14.75 13.24 5.38
CA SER A 90 -14.86 14.52 6.08
C SER A 90 -16.34 14.87 6.27
N ALA A 91 -16.90 14.49 7.41
CA ALA A 91 -18.29 14.73 7.77
C ALA A 91 -18.42 15.01 9.27
N TYR A 92 -19.48 15.71 9.65
CA TYR A 92 -19.86 15.93 11.04
C TYR A 92 -20.87 14.87 11.47
N TYR A 93 -20.65 14.30 12.66
CA TYR A 93 -21.55 13.33 13.26
C TYR A 93 -22.16 13.93 14.52
N GLU A 94 -23.45 13.67 14.74
CA GLU A 94 -24.11 14.03 15.99
C GLU A 94 -23.39 13.35 17.16
N GLY A 95 -23.13 14.11 18.22
CA GLY A 95 -22.33 13.65 19.35
C GLY A 95 -20.83 13.54 19.08
N GLY A 96 -20.35 13.77 17.85
CA GLY A 96 -18.91 13.87 17.53
C GLY A 96 -18.15 12.55 17.41
N TYR A 97 -18.85 11.42 17.23
CA TYR A 97 -18.22 10.10 17.07
C TYR A 97 -18.52 9.51 15.68
N PRO A 98 -17.53 9.43 14.77
CA PRO A 98 -17.69 8.73 13.51
C PRO A 98 -17.83 7.22 13.71
N PRO A 99 -18.58 6.52 12.84
CA PRO A 99 -18.64 5.05 12.85
C PRO A 99 -17.26 4.46 12.55
N GLU A 100 -17.00 3.23 12.99
CA GLU A 100 -15.70 2.55 12.79
C GLU A 100 -15.29 2.41 11.32
N SER A 101 -16.28 2.32 10.41
CA SER A 101 -16.06 2.23 8.96
C SER A 101 -15.57 3.52 8.32
N GLU A 102 -15.60 4.64 9.05
CA GLU A 102 -15.28 5.97 8.55
C GLU A 102 -14.26 6.67 9.48
N GLY A 103 -13.45 7.56 8.93
CA GLY A 103 -12.59 8.39 9.77
C GLY A 103 -11.66 9.31 9.00
N VAL A 104 -11.19 10.35 9.67
CA VAL A 104 -10.17 11.28 9.21
C VAL A 104 -8.89 11.18 10.07
N CYS A 105 -7.93 12.08 9.85
CA CYS A 105 -6.67 12.09 10.59
C CYS A 105 -6.87 12.29 12.10
N THR A 106 -7.79 13.15 12.52
CA THR A 106 -8.14 13.34 13.94
C THR A 106 -8.79 12.09 14.53
N ASP A 107 -9.49 11.30 13.70
CA ASP A 107 -10.10 10.06 14.16
C ASP A 107 -9.11 8.99 14.54
N LEU A 108 -7.99 8.94 13.80
CA LEU A 108 -6.88 8.10 14.16
C LEU A 108 -6.29 8.49 15.52
N VAL A 109 -6.12 9.78 15.78
CA VAL A 109 -5.52 10.26 17.03
C VAL A 109 -6.40 9.91 18.23
N TRP A 110 -7.71 10.20 18.19
CA TRP A 110 -8.55 9.90 19.36
C TRP A 110 -8.73 8.40 19.56
N ARG A 111 -8.88 7.59 18.49
CA ARG A 111 -8.98 6.13 18.62
C ARG A 111 -7.69 5.49 19.16
N ALA A 112 -6.53 6.03 18.79
CA ALA A 112 -5.24 5.63 19.35
C ALA A 112 -5.15 5.95 20.85
N LEU A 113 -5.55 7.15 21.25
CA LEU A 113 -5.58 7.56 22.67
C LEU A 113 -6.59 6.75 23.49
N MET A 114 -7.75 6.44 22.91
CA MET A 114 -8.76 5.58 23.55
C MET A 114 -8.21 4.19 23.86
N ALA A 115 -7.33 3.63 23.01
CA ALA A 115 -6.71 2.34 23.28
C ALA A 115 -5.87 2.35 24.57
N ALA A 116 -5.25 3.48 24.90
CA ALA A 116 -4.53 3.71 26.17
C ALA A 116 -5.45 4.22 27.31
N GLY A 117 -6.78 4.17 27.14
CA GLY A 117 -7.73 4.60 28.17
C GLY A 117 -7.88 6.12 28.32
N TYR A 118 -7.49 6.90 27.31
CA TYR A 118 -7.71 8.34 27.27
C TYR A 118 -8.94 8.67 26.44
N ASP A 119 -10.03 9.06 27.12
CA ASP A 119 -11.21 9.64 26.46
C ASP A 119 -10.98 11.11 26.14
N LEU A 120 -10.16 11.35 25.11
CA LEU A 120 -9.76 12.69 24.68
C LEU A 120 -10.97 13.60 24.44
N LYS A 121 -12.06 13.06 23.88
CA LYS A 121 -13.24 13.86 23.58
C LYS A 121 -13.93 14.32 24.86
N SER A 122 -14.14 13.43 25.83
CA SER A 122 -14.73 13.83 27.12
C SER A 122 -13.85 14.84 27.85
N GLU A 123 -12.52 14.73 27.76
CA GLU A 123 -11.62 15.71 28.36
C GLU A 123 -11.69 17.08 27.65
N ILE A 124 -11.82 17.11 26.32
CA ILE A 124 -12.05 18.35 25.57
C ILE A 124 -13.41 18.98 25.92
N ASP A 125 -14.47 18.17 25.99
CA ASP A 125 -15.82 18.66 26.32
C ASP A 125 -15.84 19.26 27.74
N LYS A 126 -15.10 18.69 28.69
CA LYS A 126 -14.91 19.25 30.04
C LYS A 126 -14.15 20.59 29.99
N ASP A 127 -13.06 20.67 29.24
CA ASP A 127 -12.25 21.88 29.11
C ASP A 127 -13.04 23.05 28.50
N ILE A 128 -13.86 22.78 27.47
CA ILE A 128 -14.74 23.78 26.83
C ILE A 128 -15.80 24.33 27.81
N ALA A 129 -16.20 23.53 28.81
CA ALA A 129 -17.24 23.90 29.76
C ALA A 129 -16.74 24.74 30.95
N LEU A 130 -15.42 24.92 31.09
CA LEU A 130 -14.78 25.74 32.13
C LEU A 130 -14.86 27.25 31.80
#